data_AF-A0A1J4LY97-F1
#
_entry.id   AF-A0A1J4LY97-F1
#
_cell.length_a   1.000
_cell.length_b   1.000
_cell.length_c   1.000
_cell.angle_alpha   90.00
_cell.angle_beta   90.00
_cell.angle_gamma   90.00
#
_symmetry.space_group_name_H-M   'P 1'
#
loop_
_entity.id
_entity.type
_entity.pdbx_description
1 polymer ?
#
loop_
_entity_poly.entity_id
_entity_poly.type
_entity_poly.pdbx_seq_one_letter_code
_entity_poly.pdbx_strand_id
1 'polypeptide(L)'
;MLGNRGILVIQIDVSGPDNDLHSGHYGGAAPNPAWELNKLLGTMKDESGQITIKGFYDDIRSMTGQERELLDQIEPDSDALIDNLDINGFQDEPGDSFLEKTLYYPTLIRL
;
A
#
# COMPACT_ATOMS: atom_id res chain seq x y z
N MET A 1 1.75 -4.63 22.86
CA MET A 1 0.59 -4.45 21.97
C MET A 1 -0.14 -5.77 21.85
N LEU A 2 -1.47 -5.78 21.90
CA LEU A 2 -2.28 -7.02 21.89
C LEU A 2 -3.05 -7.24 20.58
N GLY A 3 -2.63 -6.62 19.46
CA GLY A 3 -3.28 -6.78 18.16
C GLY A 3 -2.29 -6.70 17.00
N ASN A 4 -2.48 -7.57 16.01
CA ASN A 4 -1.73 -7.59 14.75
C ASN A 4 -2.73 -7.48 13.59
N ARG A 5 -2.30 -6.90 12.47
CA ARG A 5 -3.09 -6.91 11.23
C ARG A 5 -3.15 -8.31 10.64
N GLY A 6 -4.27 -8.64 9.99
CA GLY A 6 -4.36 -9.80 9.12
C GLY A 6 -3.50 -9.63 7.86
N ILE A 7 -3.30 -10.73 7.12
CA ILE A 7 -2.60 -10.72 5.84
C ILE A 7 -3.37 -11.54 4.81
N LEU A 8 -3.52 -10.98 3.62
CA LEU A 8 -3.99 -11.67 2.43
C LEU A 8 -2.90 -11.56 1.37
N VAL A 9 -2.51 -12.71 0.79
CA VAL A 9 -1.51 -12.77 -0.28
C VAL A 9 -2.22 -13.18 -1.56
N ILE A 10 -2.06 -12.37 -2.60
CA ILE A 10 -2.65 -12.58 -3.93
C ILE A 10 -1.50 -12.68 -4.95
N GLN A 11 -1.63 -13.60 -5.90
CA GLN A 11 -0.78 -13.69 -7.08
C GLN A 11 -1.56 -13.15 -8.28
N ILE A 12 -0.92 -12.32 -9.09
CA ILE A 12 -1.47 -11.78 -10.34
C ILE A 12 -0.55 -12.21 -11.48
N ASP A 13 -1.05 -13.10 -12.33
CA ASP A 13 -0.37 -13.52 -13.55
C ASP A 13 -0.90 -12.71 -14.73
N VAL A 14 -0.01 -12.04 -15.45
CA VAL A 14 -0.34 -11.28 -16.67
C VAL A 14 0.41 -11.92 -17.84
N SER A 15 -0.33 -12.42 -18.82
CA SER A 15 0.23 -13.03 -20.03
C SER A 15 -0.02 -12.13 -21.23
N GLY A 16 0.90 -12.19 -22.20
CA GLY A 16 0.85 -11.40 -23.43
C GLY A 16 1.04 -12.29 -24.65
N PRO A 17 1.86 -11.87 -25.63
CA PRO A 17 2.20 -12.68 -26.79
C PRO A 17 2.71 -14.08 -26.42
N ASP A 18 2.56 -15.03 -27.35
CA ASP A 18 2.96 -16.43 -27.21
C ASP A 18 4.49 -16.66 -27.23
N ASN A 19 5.26 -15.62 -27.53
CA ASN A 19 6.71 -15.58 -27.42
C ASN A 19 7.23 -14.16 -27.16
N ASP A 20 8.51 -14.05 -26.79
CA ASP A 20 9.17 -12.75 -26.63
C ASP A 20 9.21 -11.97 -27.95
N LEU A 21 8.93 -10.67 -27.88
CA LEU A 21 8.89 -9.79 -29.04
C LEU A 21 10.09 -8.84 -29.09
N HIS A 22 10.67 -8.69 -30.28
CA HIS A 22 11.73 -7.71 -30.53
C HIS A 22 11.16 -6.28 -30.47
N SER A 23 11.64 -5.45 -29.53
CA SER A 23 11.10 -4.11 -29.30
C SER A 23 11.20 -3.17 -30.51
N GLY A 24 12.19 -3.35 -31.40
CA GLY A 24 12.29 -2.57 -32.62
C GLY A 24 11.22 -2.90 -33.68
N HIS A 25 10.71 -4.13 -33.70
CA HIS A 25 9.69 -4.56 -34.68
C HIS A 25 8.26 -4.34 -34.17
N TYR A 26 8.06 -4.51 -32.85
CA TYR A 26 6.73 -4.54 -32.23
C TYR A 26 6.51 -3.47 -31.17
N GLY A 27 7.54 -2.67 -30.84
CA GLY A 27 7.48 -1.63 -29.83
C GLY A 27 6.42 -0.58 -30.19
N GLY A 28 5.53 -0.31 -29.24
CA GLY A 28 4.40 0.61 -29.42
C GLY A 28 3.18 0.01 -30.14
N ALA A 29 3.31 -1.17 -30.76
CA ALA A 29 2.20 -1.85 -31.42
C ALA A 29 1.65 -3.03 -30.59
N ALA A 30 2.54 -3.84 -30.01
CA ALA A 30 2.15 -4.98 -29.19
C ALA A 30 1.95 -4.59 -27.71
N PRO A 31 0.94 -5.13 -27.01
CA PRO A 31 0.78 -4.93 -25.58
C PRO A 31 1.94 -5.56 -24.83
N ASN A 32 2.42 -4.85 -23.81
CA ASN A 32 3.48 -5.34 -22.94
C ASN A 32 2.88 -5.68 -21.57
N PRO A 33 2.85 -6.97 -21.17
CA PRO A 33 2.32 -7.40 -19.88
C PRO A 33 2.84 -6.64 -18.67
N ALA A 34 4.12 -6.24 -18.68
CA ALA A 34 4.72 -5.49 -17.59
C ALA A 34 4.12 -4.07 -17.46
N TRP A 35 3.85 -3.42 -18.59
CA TRP A 35 3.20 -2.10 -18.59
C TRP A 35 1.74 -2.18 -18.16
N GLU A 36 1.01 -3.22 -18.58
CA GLU A 36 -0.38 -3.43 -18.16
C GLU A 36 -0.47 -3.79 -16.67
N LEU A 37 0.45 -4.63 -16.15
CA LEU A 37 0.54 -4.90 -14.72
C LEU A 37 0.82 -3.62 -13.93
N ASN A 38 1.77 -2.79 -14.39
CA ASN A 38 2.08 -1.52 -13.74
C ASN A 38 0.87 -0.59 -13.69
N LYS A 39 0.11 -0.47 -14.79
CA LYS A 39 -1.14 0.32 -14.81
C LYS A 39 -2.15 -0.23 -13.81
N LEU A 40 -2.37 -1.55 -13.81
CA LEU A 40 -3.29 -2.20 -12.87
C LEU A 40 -2.91 -1.90 -11.42
N LEU A 41 -1.64 -2.11 -11.04
CA LEU A 41 -1.14 -1.82 -9.69
C LEU A 41 -1.32 -0.34 -9.33
N GLY A 42 -1.04 0.56 -10.28
CA GLY A 42 -1.26 2.00 -10.13
C GLY A 42 -2.73 2.39 -9.93
N THR A 43 -3.68 1.53 -10.31
CA THR A 43 -5.11 1.78 -10.00
C THR A 43 -5.50 1.36 -8.60
N MET A 44 -4.72 0.54 -7.88
CA MET A 44 -5.13 -0.07 -6.60
C MET A 44 -5.03 0.86 -5.39
N LYS A 45 -4.30 1.97 -5.53
CA LYS A 45 -4.24 3.07 -4.57
C LYS A 45 -4.44 4.40 -5.26
N ASP A 46 -5.03 5.37 -4.57
CA ASP A 46 -5.08 6.75 -5.04
C ASP A 46 -3.84 7.56 -4.60
N GLU A 47 -3.79 8.83 -4.98
CA GLU A 47 -2.69 9.75 -4.64
C GLU A 47 -2.54 10.00 -3.13
N SER A 48 -3.57 9.69 -2.33
CA SER A 48 -3.55 9.78 -0.86
C SER A 48 -3.21 8.44 -0.17
N GLY A 49 -2.83 7.42 -0.95
CA GLY A 49 -2.53 6.08 -0.45
C GLY A 49 -3.76 5.23 -0.09
N GLN A 50 -4.98 5.72 -0.31
CA GLN A 50 -6.19 4.94 -0.02
C GLN A 50 -6.41 3.84 -1.05
N ILE A 51 -6.90 2.69 -0.59
CA ILE A 51 -7.14 1.53 -1.44
C ILE A 51 -8.43 1.72 -2.25
N THR A 52 -8.33 1.66 -3.56
CA THR A 52 -9.45 1.98 -4.47
C THR A 52 -10.33 0.76 -4.82
N ILE A 53 -10.00 -0.41 -4.28
CA ILE A 53 -10.74 -1.65 -4.56
C ILE A 53 -12.17 -1.51 -4.04
N LYS A 54 -13.15 -1.71 -4.93
CA LYS A 54 -14.57 -1.58 -4.59
C LYS A 54 -14.94 -2.49 -3.41
N GLY A 55 -15.59 -1.90 -2.41
CA GLY A 55 -16.07 -2.60 -1.21
C GLY A 55 -14.98 -2.89 -0.17
N PHE A 56 -13.74 -2.45 -0.40
CA PHE A 56 -12.62 -2.75 0.50
C PHE A 56 -12.81 -2.19 1.91
N TYR A 57 -13.43 -1.02 2.04
CA TYR A 57 -13.64 -0.35 3.33
C TYR A 57 -15.01 -0.64 3.97
N ASP A 58 -15.88 -1.43 3.34
CA ASP A 58 -17.28 -1.61 3.79
C ASP A 58 -17.39 -2.19 5.21
N ASP A 59 -16.47 -3.08 5.58
CA ASP A 59 -16.44 -3.75 6.90
C ASP A 59 -15.36 -3.20 7.84
N ILE A 60 -14.64 -2.15 7.44
CA ILE A 60 -13.55 -1.57 8.23
C ILE A 60 -14.14 -0.66 9.31
N ARG A 61 -13.82 -0.95 10.57
CA ARG A 61 -14.25 -0.14 11.71
C ARG A 61 -13.40 1.12 11.81
N SER A 62 -14.05 2.27 11.95
CA SER A 62 -13.37 3.53 12.23
C SER A 62 -12.76 3.54 13.63
N MET A 63 -11.58 4.13 13.76
CA MET A 63 -10.93 4.38 15.03
C MET A 63 -11.74 5.38 15.88
N THR A 64 -11.94 5.07 17.14
CA THR A 64 -12.61 5.93 18.10
C THR A 64 -11.66 6.98 18.68
N GLY A 65 -12.21 8.08 19.23
CA GLY A 65 -11.40 9.10 19.90
C GLY A 65 -10.61 8.56 21.10
N GLN A 66 -11.23 7.66 21.88
CA GLN A 66 -10.57 7.02 23.02
C GLN A 66 -9.39 6.13 22.58
N GLU A 67 -9.54 5.40 21.47
CA GLU A 67 -8.44 4.62 20.90
C GLU A 67 -7.30 5.52 20.42
N ARG A 68 -7.59 6.71 19.89
CA ARG A 68 -6.58 7.71 19.52
C ARG A 68 -5.80 8.21 20.72
N GLU A 69 -6.50 8.64 21.76
CA GLU A 69 -5.86 9.11 22.99
C GLU A 69 -4.98 8.04 23.65
N LEU A 70 -5.34 6.76 23.54
CA LEU A 70 -4.54 5.65 24.05
C LEU A 70 -3.32 5.35 23.17
N LEU A 71 -3.45 5.50 21.85
CA LEU A 71 -2.34 5.35 20.92
C LEU A 71 -1.29 6.45 21.11
N ASP A 72 -1.72 7.70 21.24
CA ASP A 72 -0.83 8.85 21.43
C ASP A 72 0.05 8.70 22.69
N GLN A 73 -0.46 8.01 23.73
CA GLN A 73 0.31 7.74 24.96
C GLN A 73 1.45 6.74 24.77
N ILE A 74 1.40 5.91 23.73
CA ILE A 74 2.38 4.87 23.45
C ILE A 74 3.10 5.08 22.11
N GLU A 75 2.83 6.21 21.45
CA GLU A 75 3.43 6.56 20.17
C GLU A 75 4.96 6.65 20.32
N PRO A 76 5.73 5.93 19.48
CA PRO A 76 7.18 6.06 19.48
C PRO A 76 7.60 7.44 18.98
N ASP A 77 8.82 7.85 19.36
CA ASP A 77 9.46 9.03 18.81
C ASP A 77 9.65 8.86 17.29
N SER A 78 8.88 9.64 16.53
CA SER A 78 8.85 9.56 15.07
C SER A 78 10.16 10.03 14.45
N ASP A 79 10.82 11.06 15.02
CA ASP A 79 12.08 11.57 14.51
C ASP A 79 13.18 10.53 14.72
N ALA A 80 13.22 9.91 15.91
CA ALA A 80 14.15 8.83 16.18
C ALA A 80 13.94 7.61 15.27
N LEU A 81 12.69 7.28 14.91
CA LEU A 81 12.39 6.21 13.95
C LEU A 81 12.84 6.57 12.54
N ILE A 82 12.55 7.79 12.08
CA ILE A 82 12.94 8.30 10.75
C ILE A 82 14.47 8.25 10.60
N ASP A 83 15.20 8.74 11.61
CA ASP A 83 16.65 8.71 11.66
C ASP A 83 17.20 7.27 11.69
N ASN A 84 16.59 6.38 12.48
CA ASN A 84 17.04 5.00 12.59
C ASN A 84 16.84 4.20 11.29
N LEU A 85 15.76 4.49 10.58
CA LEU A 85 15.40 3.83 9.32
C LEU A 85 16.06 4.46 8.09
N ASP A 86 16.75 5.59 8.25
CA ASP A 86 17.37 6.37 7.15
C ASP A 86 16.34 6.72 6.06
N ILE A 87 15.20 7.26 6.47
CA ILE A 87 14.12 7.72 5.59
C ILE A 87 13.92 9.23 5.73
N ASN A 88 13.30 9.86 4.73
CA ASN A 88 13.03 11.32 4.75
C ASN A 88 11.69 11.68 5.41
N GLY A 89 11.00 10.69 5.99
CA GLY A 89 9.65 10.82 6.52
C GLY A 89 8.83 9.56 6.26
N PHE A 90 7.71 9.43 6.97
CA PHE A 90 6.73 8.38 6.69
C PHE A 90 5.97 8.67 5.39
N GLN A 91 5.40 7.63 4.80
CA GLN A 91 4.58 7.76 3.59
C GLN A 91 3.31 8.58 3.87
N ASP A 92 2.88 9.34 2.87
CA ASP A 92 1.62 10.09 2.83
C ASP A 92 0.41 9.15 2.61
N GLU A 93 0.34 8.08 3.41
CA GLU A 93 -0.77 7.13 3.48
C GLU A 93 -1.73 7.53 4.64
N PRO A 94 -2.97 7.03 4.67
CA PRO A 94 -3.94 7.37 5.71
C PRO A 94 -3.43 7.13 7.14
N GLY A 95 -3.78 8.05 8.05
CA GLY A 95 -3.36 8.08 9.45
C GLY A 95 -2.28 9.14 9.72
N ASP A 96 -2.31 9.73 10.91
CA ASP A 96 -1.46 10.87 11.26
C ASP A 96 -0.14 10.44 11.94
N SER A 97 -0.17 9.35 12.71
CA SER A 97 0.98 8.84 13.48
C SER A 97 1.51 7.49 12.96
N PHE A 98 2.69 7.07 13.43
CA PHE A 98 3.27 5.78 13.05
C PHE A 98 2.39 4.61 13.50
N LEU A 99 1.90 4.62 14.74
CA LEU A 99 1.04 3.53 15.21
C LEU A 99 -0.35 3.57 14.58
N GLU A 100 -0.91 4.75 14.32
CA GLU A 100 -2.20 4.86 13.62
C GLU A 100 -2.09 4.24 12.20
N LYS A 101 -1.07 4.62 11.43
CA LYS A 101 -0.79 4.07 10.09
C LYS A 101 -0.56 2.55 10.11
N THR A 102 0.13 2.02 11.11
CA THR A 102 0.54 0.60 11.15
C THR A 102 -0.48 -0.34 11.79
N LEU A 103 -1.38 0.17 12.65
CA LEU A 103 -2.34 -0.65 13.38
C LEU A 103 -3.79 -0.50 12.87
N TYR A 104 -4.21 0.70 12.47
CA TYR A 104 -5.60 0.98 12.11
C TYR A 104 -5.83 1.06 10.61
N TYR A 105 -4.84 1.50 9.83
CA TYR A 105 -4.99 1.61 8.39
C TYR A 105 -4.49 0.35 7.64
N PRO A 106 -5.31 -0.18 6.71
CA PRO A 106 -4.90 -1.26 5.83
C PRO A 106 -3.91 -0.77 4.77
N THR A 107 -3.11 -1.68 4.21
CA THR A 107 -2.20 -1.34 3.12
C THR A 107 -2.00 -2.52 2.16
N LEU A 108 -1.57 -2.23 0.94
CA LEU A 108 -1.22 -3.21 -0.09
C LEU A 108 0.30 -3.22 -0.26
N ILE A 109 1.02 -3.81 0.69
CA ILE A 109 2.48 -3.94 0.61
C ILE A 109 2.90 -5.35 1.02
N ARG A 110 3.90 -5.87 0.30
CA ARG A 110 4.85 -6.85 0.82
C ARG A 110 6.23 -6.17 0.81
N LEU A 111 6.79 -5.92 2.00
CA LEU A 111 8.21 -5.63 2.16
C LEU A 111 9.00 -6.94 2.05
#